data_AF-A0A5C6NH99-F1
#
_entry.id   AF-A0A5C6NH99-F1
#
_cell.length_a   1.000
_cell.length_b   1.000
_cell.length_c   1.000
_cell.angle_alpha   90.00
_cell.angle_beta   90.00
_cell.angle_gamma   90.00
#
_symmetry.space_group_name_H-M   'P 1'
#
loop_
_entity.id
_entity.type
_entity.pdbx_description
1 polymer ?
#
loop_
_entity_poly.entity_id
_entity_poly.type
_entity_poly.pdbx_seq_one_letter_code
_entity_poly.pdbx_strand_id
1 'polypeptide(L)'
;MSTLHGDGRICDQEHHKPEIIMDYNATKGGVDNMDKLVTAYSGKQRTRRWPLVIFFDISAYNGFVIWMALNPEWKREKLQKRRLFPEDLAKALVRPQKEENISPEPQPLQPWLGEWDEQQRSRGRAEKSKPGEQTGTRDAEAEVVVRGRKQVGCPGNRQGRQNKDRQGR
;
A
#
# COMPACT_ATOMS: atom_id res chain seq x y z
N MET A 1 38.63 23.76 0.76
CA MET A 1 38.99 24.64 -0.37
C MET A 1 37.75 25.43 -0.77
N SER A 2 37.88 26.75 -0.93
CA SER A 2 36.80 27.61 -1.43
C SER A 2 37.39 28.53 -2.50
N THR A 3 36.65 28.74 -3.58
CA THR A 3 36.99 29.73 -4.62
C THR A 3 36.44 31.12 -4.32
N LEU A 4 35.50 31.22 -3.36
CA LEU A 4 34.88 32.48 -2.93
C LEU A 4 35.70 33.17 -1.83
N HIS A 5 36.30 32.39 -0.93
CA HIS A 5 37.08 32.89 0.21
C HIS A 5 38.57 32.85 -0.10
N GLY A 6 39.11 33.94 -0.67
CA GLY A 6 40.53 34.06 -1.03
C GLY A 6 41.40 34.73 0.05
N ASP A 7 40.79 35.44 1.00
CA ASP A 7 41.46 36.41 1.87
C ASP A 7 41.55 35.96 3.35
N GLY A 8 41.32 34.67 3.65
CA GLY A 8 41.56 34.12 4.99
C GLY A 8 40.77 34.78 6.11
N ARG A 9 39.68 35.49 5.77
CA ARG A 9 38.85 36.25 6.71
C ARG A 9 38.34 35.38 7.86
N ILE A 10 38.45 35.94 9.06
CA ILE A 10 37.96 35.36 10.30
C ILE A 10 36.68 36.10 10.70
N CYS A 11 35.65 35.36 11.07
CA CYS A 11 34.38 35.94 11.50
C CYS A 11 34.50 36.50 12.93
N ASP A 12 33.94 37.68 13.17
CA ASP A 12 33.92 38.36 14.49
C ASP A 12 33.01 37.68 15.53
N GLN A 13 32.39 36.54 15.19
CA GLN A 13 31.60 35.74 16.12
C GLN A 13 32.46 35.13 17.24
N GLU A 14 31.82 34.80 18.36
CA GLU A 14 32.41 34.35 19.64
C GLU A 14 33.52 33.29 19.51
N HIS A 15 33.48 32.45 18.47
CA HIS A 15 34.43 31.36 18.27
C HIS A 15 35.59 31.68 17.32
N HIS A 16 35.69 32.90 16.76
CA HIS A 16 36.74 33.34 15.83
C HIS A 16 37.04 32.31 14.73
N LYS A 17 35.97 31.75 14.15
CA LYS A 17 36.08 30.75 13.10
C LYS A 17 36.29 31.44 11.75
N PRO A 18 37.12 30.87 10.86
CA PRO A 18 37.21 31.32 9.49
C PRO A 18 35.84 31.38 8.82
N GLU A 19 35.57 32.45 8.07
CA GLU A 19 34.28 32.69 7.40
C GLU A 19 33.91 31.52 6.47
N ILE A 20 34.90 30.98 5.77
CA ILE A 20 34.79 29.76 4.95
C ILE A 20 34.17 28.57 5.70
N ILE A 21 34.46 28.40 6.99
CA ILE A 21 33.92 27.30 7.80
C ILE A 21 32.46 27.58 8.16
N MET A 22 32.12 28.84 8.41
CA MET A 22 30.75 29.25 8.74
C MET A 22 29.82 29.03 7.54
N ASP A 23 30.23 29.49 6.36
CA ASP A 23 29.49 29.32 5.11
C ASP A 23 29.31 27.85 4.73
N TYR A 24 30.37 27.06 4.87
CA TYR A 24 30.29 25.63 4.64
C TYR A 24 29.30 24.95 5.61
N ASN A 25 29.38 25.28 6.90
CA ASN A 25 28.48 24.68 7.89
C ASN A 25 27.02 25.08 7.70
N ALA A 26 26.76 26.29 7.22
CA ALA A 26 25.41 26.76 6.91
C ALA A 26 24.76 26.00 5.74
N THR A 27 25.56 25.56 4.76
CA THR A 27 25.05 25.01 3.49
C THR A 27 25.20 23.49 3.34
N LYS A 28 26.17 22.87 4.02
CA LYS A 28 26.48 21.43 3.89
C LYS A 28 25.33 20.48 4.23
N GLY A 29 24.32 20.95 4.97
CA GLY A 29 23.22 20.13 5.46
C GLY A 29 22.08 19.89 4.46
N GLY A 30 22.06 20.55 3.30
CA GLY A 30 20.92 20.51 2.39
C GLY A 30 20.53 19.09 1.94
N VAL A 31 21.49 18.33 1.42
CA VAL A 31 21.26 16.97 0.90
C VAL A 31 20.94 15.99 2.03
N ASP A 32 21.69 16.05 3.14
CA ASP A 32 21.48 15.18 4.31
C ASP A 32 20.08 15.38 4.94
N ASN A 33 19.61 16.63 5.00
CA ASN A 33 18.25 16.93 5.45
C ASN A 33 17.20 16.35 4.50
N MET A 34 17.40 16.47 3.19
CA MET A 34 16.48 15.87 2.20
C MET A 34 16.45 14.34 2.33
N ASP A 35 17.61 13.69 2.43
CA ASP A 35 17.72 12.23 2.56
C ASP A 35 17.03 11.70 3.82
N LYS A 36 17.20 12.40 4.96
CA LYS A 36 16.47 12.11 6.21
C LYS A 36 14.96 12.19 6.03
N LEU A 37 14.47 13.21 5.32
CA LEU A 37 13.04 13.40 5.09
C LEU A 37 12.45 12.38 4.12
N VAL A 38 13.17 12.10 3.04
CA VAL A 38 12.80 11.06 2.09
C VAL A 38 12.73 9.70 2.80
N THR A 39 13.73 9.36 3.62
CA THR A 39 13.73 8.11 4.37
C THR A 39 12.56 7.99 5.34
N ALA A 40 12.12 9.09 5.97
CA ALA A 40 11.02 9.09 6.92
C ALA A 40 9.63 8.88 6.28
N TYR A 41 9.45 9.29 5.02
CA TYR A 41 8.15 9.26 4.32
C TYR A 41 8.14 8.41 3.05
N SER A 42 9.22 7.68 2.77
CA SER A 42 9.34 6.82 1.60
C SER A 42 8.35 5.65 1.67
N GLY A 43 7.51 5.56 0.65
CA GLY A 43 6.59 4.44 0.43
C GLY A 43 7.34 3.27 -0.20
N LYS A 44 8.34 2.70 0.50
CA LYS A 44 9.18 1.62 -0.02
C LYS A 44 8.34 0.37 -0.30
N GLN A 45 7.89 0.23 -1.54
CA GLN A 45 7.36 -1.03 -2.03
C GLN A 45 8.53 -1.95 -2.37
N ARG A 46 8.39 -3.24 -2.06
CA ARG A 46 9.38 -4.25 -2.41
C ARG A 46 9.35 -4.44 -3.93
N THR A 47 10.22 -3.73 -4.65
CA THR A 47 10.32 -3.81 -6.11
C THR A 47 11.73 -4.23 -6.52
N ARG A 48 11.85 -4.90 -7.68
CA ARG A 48 13.14 -5.23 -8.30
C ARG A 48 13.69 -4.05 -9.14
N ARG A 49 12.99 -2.92 -9.15
CA ARG A 49 13.27 -1.74 -9.98
C ARG A 49 13.72 -0.60 -9.08
N TRP A 50 14.93 -0.71 -8.53
CA TRP A 50 15.48 0.28 -7.60
C TRP A 50 15.45 1.75 -8.10
N PRO A 51 15.63 2.07 -9.41
CA PRO A 51 15.59 3.47 -9.86
C PRO A 51 14.21 4.11 -9.68
N LEU A 52 13.17 3.29 -9.80
CA LEU A 52 11.78 3.75 -9.70
C LEU A 52 11.44 4.23 -8.29
N VAL A 53 11.97 3.53 -7.28
CA VAL A 53 11.78 3.90 -5.86
C VAL A 53 12.37 5.29 -5.60
N ILE A 54 13.61 5.51 -6.07
CA ILE A 54 14.28 6.80 -5.91
C ILE A 54 13.56 7.91 -6.69
N PHE A 55 13.10 7.62 -7.91
CA PHE A 55 12.38 8.59 -8.72
C PHE A 55 11.11 9.11 -8.03
N PHE A 56 10.29 8.21 -7.48
CA PHE A 56 9.06 8.61 -6.81
C PHE A 56 9.32 9.38 -5.52
N ASP A 57 10.30 8.95 -4.73
CA ASP A 57 10.64 9.61 -3.47
C ASP A 57 11.15 11.04 -3.69
N ILE A 58 12.06 11.25 -4.65
CA ILE A 58 12.62 12.57 -4.97
C ILE A 58 11.56 13.47 -5.62
N SER A 59 10.80 12.96 -6.59
CA SER A 59 9.77 13.77 -7.27
C SER A 59 8.64 14.19 -6.34
N ALA A 60 8.21 13.32 -5.42
CA ALA A 60 7.20 13.67 -4.42
C ALA A 60 7.69 14.80 -3.50
N TYR A 61 8.95 14.77 -3.06
CA TYR A 61 9.53 15.84 -2.24
C TYR A 61 9.66 17.15 -3.01
N ASN A 62 10.15 17.12 -4.25
CA ASN A 62 10.27 18.31 -5.09
C ASN A 62 8.89 18.94 -5.36
N GLY A 63 7.89 18.11 -5.66
CA GLY A 63 6.51 18.56 -5.82
C GLY A 63 5.96 19.21 -4.54
N PHE A 64 6.28 18.65 -3.36
CA PHE A 64 5.89 19.23 -2.08
C PHE A 64 6.49 20.63 -1.86
N VAL A 65 7.79 20.81 -2.15
CA VAL A 65 8.46 22.11 -1.99
C VAL A 65 7.81 23.18 -2.88
N ILE A 66 7.57 22.84 -4.16
CA ILE A 66 6.92 23.75 -5.11
C ILE A 66 5.48 24.06 -4.64
N TRP A 67 4.73 23.04 -4.24
CA TRP A 67 3.35 23.22 -3.77
C TRP A 67 3.24 24.15 -2.56
N MET A 68 4.12 23.96 -1.58
CA MET A 68 4.19 24.81 -0.39
C MET A 68 4.60 26.24 -0.70
N ALA A 69 5.47 26.45 -1.70
CA ALA A 69 5.87 27.78 -2.14
C ALA A 69 4.72 28.53 -2.81
N LEU A 70 3.89 27.83 -3.60
CA LEU A 70 2.73 28.40 -4.27
C LEU A 70 1.52 28.57 -3.35
N ASN A 71 1.34 27.67 -2.37
CA ASN A 71 0.16 27.61 -1.50
C ASN A 71 0.57 27.60 -0.02
N PRO A 72 1.04 28.72 0.54
CA PRO A 72 1.52 28.78 1.93
C PRO A 72 0.41 28.50 2.96
N GLU A 73 -0.83 28.90 2.63
CA GLU A 73 -2.02 28.71 3.48
C GLU A 73 -2.54 27.27 3.46
N TRP A 74 -2.02 26.41 2.57
CA TRP A 74 -2.46 25.03 2.47
C TRP A 74 -2.21 24.28 3.80
N LYS A 75 -3.32 23.79 4.37
CA LYS A 75 -3.37 23.05 5.65
C LYS A 75 -2.59 23.74 6.78
N ARG A 76 -2.71 25.07 6.91
CA ARG A 76 -2.01 25.89 7.91
C ARG A 76 -2.05 25.35 9.33
N GLU A 77 -3.20 24.81 9.75
CA GLU A 77 -3.41 24.28 11.10
C GLU A 77 -2.77 22.89 11.32
N LYS A 78 -2.36 22.20 10.26
CA LYS A 78 -1.81 20.83 10.36
C LYS A 78 -0.30 20.88 10.45
N LEU A 79 0.24 20.20 11.46
CA LEU A 79 1.70 20.03 11.63
C LEU A 79 2.29 19.00 10.65
N GLN A 80 1.48 18.07 10.15
CA GLN A 80 1.92 16.94 9.31
C GLN A 80 1.79 17.18 7.80
N LYS A 81 2.05 18.41 7.32
CA LYS A 81 1.87 18.78 5.90
C LYS A 81 2.63 17.86 4.93
N ARG A 82 3.86 17.49 5.29
CA ARG A 82 4.74 16.62 4.48
C ARG A 82 4.17 15.24 4.23
N ARG A 83 3.55 14.63 5.24
CA ARG A 83 2.90 13.32 5.10
C ARG A 83 1.61 13.42 4.29
N LEU A 84 0.85 14.49 4.52
CA LEU A 84 -0.45 14.69 3.90
C LEU A 84 -0.36 15.00 2.41
N PHE A 85 0.77 15.55 1.94
CA PHE A 85 0.93 15.92 0.54
C PHE A 85 0.95 14.69 -0.40
N PRO A 86 1.82 13.67 -0.20
CA PRO A 86 1.78 12.47 -1.01
C PRO A 86 0.44 11.72 -0.93
N GLU A 87 -0.22 11.73 0.23
CA GLU A 87 -1.55 11.11 0.40
C GLU A 87 -2.61 11.79 -0.48
N ASP A 88 -2.63 13.13 -0.50
CA ASP A 88 -3.58 13.88 -1.33
C ASP A 88 -3.23 13.81 -2.81
N LEU A 89 -1.94 13.83 -3.15
CA LEU A 89 -1.45 13.62 -4.51
C LEU A 89 -1.91 12.27 -5.05
N ALA A 90 -1.72 11.19 -4.28
CA ALA A 90 -2.16 9.86 -4.67
C ALA A 90 -3.68 9.79 -4.87
N LYS A 91 -4.47 10.43 -3.99
CA LYS A 91 -5.93 10.51 -4.15
C LYS A 91 -6.31 11.26 -5.42
N ALA A 92 -5.67 12.39 -5.70
CA ALA A 92 -5.93 13.20 -6.90
C ALA A 92 -5.63 12.42 -8.19
N LEU A 93 -4.53 11.67 -8.22
CA LEU A 93 -4.14 10.84 -9.38
C LEU A 93 -5.09 9.66 -9.61
N VAL A 94 -5.62 9.05 -8.55
CA VAL A 94 -6.48 7.85 -8.64
C VAL A 94 -7.94 8.19 -8.97
N ARG A 95 -8.43 9.38 -8.59
CA ARG A 95 -9.81 9.83 -8.85
C ARG A 95 -10.28 9.67 -10.30
N PRO A 96 -9.59 10.24 -11.32
CA PRO A 96 -10.07 10.16 -12.71
C PRO A 96 -10.16 8.71 -13.18
N GLN A 97 -9.18 7.87 -12.82
CA GLN A 97 -9.19 6.46 -13.18
C GLN A 97 -10.33 5.68 -12.51
N LYS A 98 -10.70 6.03 -11.27
CA LYS A 98 -11.85 5.41 -10.61
C LYS A 98 -13.17 5.84 -11.26
N GLU A 99 -13.32 7.11 -11.57
CA GLU A 99 -14.54 7.65 -12.20
C GLU A 99 -14.77 7.01 -13.58
N GLU A 100 -13.70 6.84 -14.37
CA GLU A 100 -13.75 6.14 -15.66
C GLU A 100 -14.11 4.65 -15.50
N ASN A 101 -13.56 3.96 -14.49
CA ASN A 101 -13.88 2.55 -14.23
C ASN A 101 -15.25 2.32 -13.56
N ILE A 102 -15.83 3.33 -12.90
CA ILE A 102 -17.15 3.27 -12.24
C ILE A 102 -18.28 3.52 -13.26
N SER A 103 -17.97 3.96 -14.47
CA SER A 103 -18.91 4.03 -15.60
C SER A 103 -18.68 2.90 -16.61
N PRO A 104 -19.12 1.66 -16.35
CA PRO A 104 -19.68 0.90 -17.45
C PRO A 104 -21.03 1.55 -17.75
N GLU A 105 -21.16 2.18 -18.91
CA GLU A 105 -22.45 2.13 -19.61
C GLU A 105 -22.88 0.65 -19.56
N PRO A 106 -24.04 0.31 -18.97
CA PRO A 106 -24.46 -1.07 -18.94
C PRO A 106 -24.63 -1.50 -20.39
N GLN A 107 -23.62 -2.20 -20.91
CA GLN A 107 -23.75 -3.00 -22.12
C GLN A 107 -25.03 -3.80 -21.90
N PRO A 108 -26.05 -3.67 -22.78
CA PRO A 108 -27.27 -4.43 -22.60
C PRO A 108 -26.86 -5.88 -22.45
N LEU A 109 -27.21 -6.48 -21.30
CA LEU A 109 -26.92 -7.87 -21.00
C LEU A 109 -27.30 -8.66 -22.25
N GLN A 110 -26.30 -9.19 -22.94
CA GLN A 110 -26.54 -9.87 -24.19
C GLN A 110 -27.54 -11.02 -23.95
N PRO A 111 -28.32 -11.44 -24.96
CA PRO A 111 -29.40 -12.44 -24.85
C PRO A 111 -29.03 -13.78 -24.20
N TRP A 112 -27.74 -14.02 -23.97
CA TRP A 112 -27.12 -15.21 -23.40
C TRP A 112 -27.64 -15.63 -22.01
N LEU A 113 -28.15 -14.70 -21.18
CA LEU A 113 -28.72 -15.09 -19.87
C LEU A 113 -29.98 -15.96 -20.02
N GLY A 114 -30.79 -15.72 -21.04
CA GLY A 114 -31.94 -16.58 -21.35
C GLY A 114 -31.51 -17.96 -21.83
N GLU A 115 -30.43 -18.03 -22.62
CA GLU A 115 -29.91 -19.28 -23.17
C GLU A 115 -29.29 -20.19 -22.08
N TRP A 116 -28.64 -19.60 -21.07
CA TRP A 116 -28.15 -20.33 -19.90
C TRP A 116 -29.28 -20.90 -19.04
N ASP A 117 -30.32 -20.12 -18.76
CA ASP A 117 -31.47 -20.58 -17.98
C ASP A 117 -32.26 -21.67 -18.70
N GLU A 118 -32.41 -21.57 -20.03
CA GLU A 118 -33.02 -22.60 -20.87
C GLU A 118 -32.19 -23.89 -20.88
N GLN A 119 -30.86 -23.77 -20.91
CA GLN A 119 -29.93 -24.90 -20.89
C GLN A 119 -29.91 -25.61 -19.53
N GLN A 120 -30.01 -24.87 -18.42
CA GLN A 120 -30.17 -25.44 -17.08
C GLN A 120 -31.54 -26.10 -16.90
N ARG A 121 -32.61 -25.48 -17.41
CA ARG A 121 -33.98 -26.04 -17.39
C ARG A 121 -34.08 -27.33 -18.20
N SER A 122 -33.38 -27.40 -19.34
CA SER A 122 -33.31 -28.60 -20.18
C SER A 122 -32.52 -29.73 -19.51
N ARG A 123 -31.40 -29.42 -18.85
CA ARG A 123 -30.62 -30.39 -18.06
C ARG A 123 -31.38 -30.94 -16.86
N GLY A 124 -32.07 -30.08 -16.10
CA GLY A 124 -32.91 -30.51 -14.98
C GLY A 124 -34.14 -31.32 -15.39
N ARG A 125 -34.66 -31.13 -16.62
CA ARG A 125 -35.73 -31.96 -17.17
C ARG A 125 -35.23 -33.34 -17.61
N ALA A 126 -34.02 -33.41 -18.18
CA ALA A 126 -33.39 -34.67 -18.60
C ALA A 126 -33.00 -35.59 -17.42
N GLU A 127 -32.69 -35.02 -16.25
CA GLU A 127 -32.42 -35.81 -15.04
C GLU A 127 -33.69 -36.42 -14.42
N LYS A 128 -34.85 -35.74 -14.54
CA LYS A 128 -36.13 -36.24 -14.01
C LYS A 128 -36.76 -37.36 -14.85
N SER A 129 -36.26 -37.63 -16.06
CA SER A 129 -36.77 -38.68 -16.94
C SER A 129 -35.95 -39.97 -16.94
N LYS A 130 -34.96 -40.13 -16.04
CA LYS A 130 -34.30 -41.43 -15.84
C LYS A 130 -35.23 -42.38 -15.07
N PRO A 131 -35.59 -43.57 -15.61
CA PRO A 131 -36.38 -44.55 -14.89
C PRO A 131 -35.61 -45.07 -13.68
N GLY A 132 -36.30 -45.16 -12.54
CA GLY A 132 -35.73 -45.67 -11.30
C GLY A 132 -35.36 -47.15 -11.41
N GLU A 133 -34.13 -47.46 -11.02
CA GLU A 133 -33.69 -48.82 -10.76
C GLU A 133 -34.03 -49.15 -9.30
N GLN A 134 -35.04 -50.01 -9.11
CA GLN A 134 -35.44 -50.52 -7.80
C GLN A 134 -34.69 -51.81 -7.51
N THR A 135 -33.91 -51.81 -6.44
CA THR A 135 -33.58 -53.02 -5.68
C THR A 135 -33.81 -52.72 -4.19
N GLY A 136 -34.90 -53.28 -3.64
CA GLY A 136 -35.09 -53.42 -2.18
C GLY A 136 -34.09 -54.44 -1.61
N THR A 137 -33.94 -54.67 -0.31
CA THR A 137 -34.75 -54.41 0.89
C THR A 137 -33.82 -54.66 2.09
N ARG A 138 -33.97 -53.90 3.19
CA ARG A 138 -34.09 -54.36 4.60
C ARG A 138 -33.55 -53.33 5.59
N ASP A 139 -34.48 -52.88 6.45
CA ASP A 139 -34.38 -52.68 7.90
C ASP A 139 -33.04 -52.23 8.47
N ALA A 140 -32.99 -51.00 8.99
CA ALA A 140 -32.79 -50.73 10.42
C ALA A 140 -32.38 -49.26 10.67
N GLU A 141 -33.04 -48.70 11.68
CA GLU A 141 -32.58 -47.67 12.62
C GLU A 141 -32.42 -46.22 12.14
N ALA A 142 -33.22 -45.40 12.81
CA ALA A 142 -33.09 -43.97 12.89
C ALA A 142 -31.82 -43.60 13.67
N GLU A 143 -30.97 -42.77 13.09
CA GLU A 143 -30.15 -41.84 13.85
C GLU A 143 -30.42 -40.41 13.42
N VAL A 144 -30.99 -39.65 14.35
CA VAL A 144 -30.99 -38.20 14.35
C VAL A 144 -29.57 -37.75 14.68
N VAL A 145 -28.82 -37.28 13.69
CA VAL A 145 -27.53 -36.60 13.94
C VAL A 145 -27.67 -35.12 13.65
N VAL A 146 -27.46 -34.37 14.74
CA VAL A 146 -27.54 -32.93 14.88
C VAL A 146 -26.48 -32.20 14.03
N ARG A 147 -26.90 -31.05 13.51
CA ARG A 147 -26.13 -30.05 12.75
C ARG A 147 -24.71 -29.81 13.26
N GLY A 148 -23.75 -29.76 12.32
CA GLY A 148 -22.41 -29.20 12.55
C GLY A 148 -21.88 -28.45 11.33
N ARG A 149 -21.88 -27.10 11.40
CA ARG A 149 -21.19 -26.20 10.46
C ARG A 149 -19.71 -26.56 10.37
N LYS A 150 -19.18 -26.81 9.17
CA LYS A 150 -17.73 -26.88 8.94
C LYS A 150 -17.24 -25.50 8.50
N GLN A 151 -16.62 -24.76 9.42
CA GLN A 151 -15.76 -23.62 9.09
C GLN A 151 -14.47 -24.15 8.46
N VAL A 152 -14.09 -23.61 7.31
CA VAL A 152 -12.79 -23.88 6.69
C VAL A 152 -11.82 -22.84 7.24
N GLY A 153 -11.06 -23.22 8.27
CA GLY A 153 -9.96 -22.43 8.81
C GLY A 153 -8.67 -22.74 8.06
N CYS A 154 -7.91 -21.70 7.69
CA CYS A 154 -6.59 -21.79 7.09
C CYS A 154 -5.60 -22.52 8.02
N PRO A 155 -4.68 -23.35 7.50
CA PRO A 155 -3.70 -24.05 8.33
C PRO A 155 -2.59 -23.09 8.77
N GLY A 156 -2.60 -22.71 10.05
CA GLY A 156 -1.43 -22.25 10.78
C GLY A 156 -0.73 -23.44 11.44
N ASN A 157 0.55 -23.66 11.13
CA ASN A 157 1.33 -24.74 11.74
C ASN A 157 1.98 -24.26 13.04
N ARG A 158 1.89 -25.08 14.09
CA ARG A 158 2.28 -24.79 15.47
C ARG A 158 3.53 -25.59 15.86
N GLN A 159 4.43 -24.89 16.56
CA GLN A 159 5.28 -25.33 17.67
C GLN A 159 6.51 -26.23 17.43
N GLY A 160 7.65 -25.66 17.83
CA GLY A 160 8.68 -26.34 18.61
C GLY A 160 9.11 -25.41 19.76
N ARG A 161 8.59 -25.66 20.96
CA ARG A 161 8.94 -24.97 22.21
C ARG A 161 9.97 -25.85 22.93
N GLN A 162 11.19 -25.37 23.13
CA GLN A 162 12.02 -25.80 24.25
C GLN A 162 12.55 -24.56 24.96
N ASN A 163 12.36 -24.59 26.28
CA ASN A 163 12.65 -23.55 27.25
C ASN A 163 13.72 -24.12 28.17
N LYS A 164 14.76 -23.34 28.52
CA LYS A 164 15.28 -23.17 29.89
C LYS A 164 16.65 -22.47 29.94
N ASP A 165 16.64 -21.39 30.72
CA ASP A 165 17.58 -21.02 31.78
C ASP A 165 19.08 -20.80 31.46
N ARG A 166 19.53 -19.54 31.57
CA ARG A 166 20.50 -19.16 32.62
C ARG A 166 20.67 -17.63 32.76
N GLN A 167 20.47 -17.20 33.99
CA GLN A 167 20.82 -15.89 34.54
C GLN A 167 22.35 -15.71 34.65
N GLY A 168 22.77 -14.44 34.56
CA GLY A 168 23.85 -13.87 35.39
C GLY A 168 25.29 -14.00 34.89
N ARG A 169 25.85 -12.87 34.43
CA ARG A 169 26.88 -12.12 35.17
C ARG A 169 27.05 -10.73 34.58
#